data_AF-Q83N20-F1
#
_entry.id   AF-Q83N20-F1
#
_cell.length_a   1.000
_cell.length_b   1.000
_cell.length_c   1.000
_cell.angle_alpha   90.00
_cell.angle_beta   90.00
_cell.angle_gamma   90.00
#
_symmetry.space_group_name_H-M   'P 1'
#
loop_
_entity.id
_entity.type
_entity.pdbx_description
1 polymer ?
#
loop_
_entity_poly.entity_id
_entity_poly.type
_entity_poly.pdbx_seq_one_letter_code
_entity_poly.pdbx_strand_id
1 'polypeptide(L)'
;MDRVKEFAMKDQIRAHRMAGRIRHLISRQIETKLRDQLGLVTITEVQVTGDLHHAKVFVTVYGTKDEAQTALKILEDNRANFRRSLGVLKVRFVPTVEFELDRLFEDAGIMDELIQRARESDKRIAAGASGPIDNDATALMDKVVDQEARNPDSWHTAPTSSSHTAGLCLVRASSPIACNIDSTTLCKPRTPGPGL
;
A
#
# COMPACT_ATOMS: atom_id res chain seq x y z
N MET A 1 14.76 -22.26 -0.58
CA MET A 1 13.88 -21.07 -0.59
C MET A 1 12.60 -21.31 -1.41
N ASP A 2 12.55 -22.38 -2.20
CA ASP A 2 11.50 -22.60 -3.20
C ASP A 2 10.12 -22.88 -2.59
N ARG A 3 10.06 -23.59 -1.44
CA ARG A 3 8.79 -23.81 -0.74
C ARG A 3 8.08 -22.51 -0.34
N VAL A 4 8.80 -21.49 0.14
CA VAL A 4 8.19 -20.22 0.55
C VAL A 4 7.62 -19.50 -0.66
N LYS A 5 8.35 -19.49 -1.79
CA LYS A 5 7.86 -18.91 -3.05
C LYS A 5 6.62 -19.65 -3.55
N GLU A 6 6.58 -20.98 -3.44
CA GLU A 6 5.43 -21.77 -3.86
C GLU A 6 4.19 -21.55 -2.99
N PHE A 7 4.33 -21.51 -1.66
CA PHE A 7 3.22 -21.15 -0.77
C PHE A 7 2.73 -19.72 -1.02
N ALA A 8 3.66 -18.76 -1.13
CA ALA A 8 3.33 -17.37 -1.45
C ALA A 8 2.55 -17.28 -2.77
N MET A 9 3.00 -17.95 -3.84
CA MET A 9 2.29 -17.96 -5.12
C MET A 9 0.88 -18.58 -5.00
N LYS A 10 0.75 -19.70 -4.27
CA LYS A 10 -0.56 -20.34 -4.04
C LYS A 10 -1.52 -19.43 -3.28
N ASP A 11 -1.03 -18.70 -2.30
CA ASP A 11 -1.80 -17.76 -1.49
C ASP A 11 -2.20 -16.52 -2.29
N GLN A 12 -1.30 -16.00 -3.13
CA GLN A 12 -1.60 -14.91 -4.08
C GLN A 12 -2.73 -15.29 -5.05
N ILE A 13 -2.70 -16.51 -5.62
CA ILE A 13 -3.78 -16.99 -6.50
C ILE A 13 -5.12 -17.10 -5.75
N ARG A 14 -5.11 -17.56 -4.49
CA ARG A 14 -6.32 -17.61 -3.65
C ARG A 14 -6.84 -16.20 -3.36
N ALA A 15 -5.96 -15.28 -2.99
CA ALA A 15 -6.28 -13.88 -2.72
C ALA A 15 -6.88 -13.20 -3.96
N HIS A 16 -6.30 -13.40 -5.14
CA HIS A 16 -6.80 -12.83 -6.39
C HIS A 16 -8.21 -13.35 -6.75
N ARG A 17 -8.46 -14.66 -6.60
CA ARG A 17 -9.82 -15.22 -6.80
C ARG A 17 -10.82 -14.68 -5.79
N MET A 18 -10.39 -14.49 -4.54
CA MET A 18 -11.22 -13.90 -3.50
C MET A 18 -11.55 -12.44 -3.83
N ALA A 19 -10.55 -11.66 -4.23
CA ALA A 19 -10.69 -10.27 -4.65
C ALA A 19 -11.74 -10.12 -5.75
N GLY A 20 -11.70 -10.95 -6.80
CA GLY A 20 -12.70 -10.92 -7.87
C GLY A 20 -14.13 -11.14 -7.38
N ARG A 21 -14.34 -12.06 -6.43
CA ARG A 21 -15.66 -12.33 -5.84
C ARG A 21 -16.13 -11.19 -4.93
N ILE A 22 -15.24 -10.67 -4.09
CA ILE A 22 -15.52 -9.52 -3.23
C ILE A 22 -15.89 -8.30 -4.08
N ARG A 23 -15.11 -8.00 -5.12
CA ARG A 23 -15.39 -6.92 -6.06
C ARG A 23 -16.79 -7.04 -6.65
N HIS A 24 -17.17 -8.22 -7.13
CA HIS A 24 -18.50 -8.45 -7.70
C HIS A 24 -19.62 -8.23 -6.67
N LEU A 25 -19.48 -8.76 -5.46
CA LEU A 25 -20.50 -8.62 -4.41
C LEU A 25 -20.65 -7.17 -3.94
N ILE A 26 -19.54 -6.48 -3.70
CA ILE A 26 -19.56 -5.08 -3.27
C ILE A 26 -20.14 -4.19 -4.38
N SER A 27 -19.75 -4.40 -5.64
CA SER A 27 -20.31 -3.65 -6.78
C SER A 27 -21.84 -3.76 -6.83
N ARG A 28 -22.37 -4.99 -6.73
CA ARG A 28 -23.82 -5.23 -6.69
C ARG A 28 -24.50 -4.61 -5.47
N GLN A 29 -23.84 -4.64 -4.31
CA GLN A 29 -24.38 -4.04 -3.10
C GLN A 29 -24.47 -2.51 -3.22
N ILE A 30 -23.43 -1.88 -3.78
CA ILE A 30 -23.42 -0.42 -4.03
C ILE A 30 -24.57 -0.05 -4.97
N GLU A 31 -24.69 -0.77 -6.09
CA GLU A 31 -25.74 -0.54 -7.10
C GLU A 31 -27.16 -0.69 -6.53
N THR A 32 -27.38 -1.66 -5.63
CA THR A 32 -28.71 -1.96 -5.10
C THR A 32 -29.12 -1.14 -3.88
N LYS A 33 -28.17 -0.75 -3.01
CA LYS A 33 -28.50 -0.14 -1.71
C LYS A 33 -28.01 1.28 -1.52
N LEU A 34 -26.93 1.67 -2.20
CA LEU A 34 -26.26 2.94 -1.96
C LEU A 34 -26.29 3.87 -3.17
N ARG A 35 -26.94 3.47 -4.27
CA ARG A 35 -27.06 4.25 -5.51
C ARG A 35 -27.63 5.65 -5.32
N ASP A 36 -28.55 5.84 -4.37
CA ASP A 36 -29.21 7.14 -4.17
C ASP A 36 -28.40 8.08 -3.24
N GLN A 37 -27.46 7.52 -2.46
CA GLN A 37 -26.64 8.26 -1.50
C GLN A 37 -25.23 8.53 -2.02
N LEU A 38 -24.71 7.62 -2.85
CA LEU A 38 -23.42 7.75 -3.51
C LEU A 38 -23.63 8.36 -4.89
N GLY A 39 -22.71 9.23 -5.31
CA GLY A 39 -22.62 9.67 -6.69
C GLY A 39 -22.20 8.53 -7.63
N LEU A 40 -21.68 8.88 -8.81
CA LEU A 40 -21.12 7.92 -9.75
C LEU A 40 -19.78 7.36 -9.19
N VAL A 41 -19.88 6.28 -8.42
CA VAL A 41 -18.74 5.57 -7.82
C VAL A 41 -18.41 4.31 -8.61
N THR A 42 -17.13 4.09 -8.89
CA THR A 42 -16.62 2.88 -9.54
C THR A 42 -15.59 2.20 -8.64
N ILE A 43 -15.61 0.86 -8.60
CA ILE A 43 -14.58 0.07 -7.92
C ILE A 43 -13.52 -0.32 -8.94
N THR A 44 -12.31 0.21 -8.81
CA THR A 44 -11.21 -0.08 -9.74
C THR A 44 -10.59 -1.45 -9.44
N GLU A 45 -10.16 -1.64 -8.19
CA GLU A 45 -9.44 -2.83 -7.74
C GLU A 45 -9.86 -3.23 -6.33
N VAL A 46 -9.71 -4.52 -6.03
CA VAL A 46 -9.78 -5.05 -4.66
C VAL A 46 -8.49 -5.82 -4.40
N GLN A 47 -7.78 -5.46 -3.35
CA GLN A 47 -6.59 -6.18 -2.89
C GLN A 47 -6.91 -6.94 -1.62
N VAL A 48 -6.49 -8.19 -1.54
CA VAL A 48 -6.74 -9.07 -0.38
C VAL A 48 -5.40 -9.57 0.13
N THR A 49 -5.21 -9.55 1.44
CA THR A 49 -3.99 -10.04 2.08
C THR A 49 -3.86 -11.56 1.91
N GLY A 50 -2.63 -12.09 1.99
CA GLY A 50 -2.37 -13.52 1.79
C GLY A 50 -3.11 -14.45 2.78
N ASP A 51 -3.43 -13.95 3.97
CA ASP A 51 -4.21 -14.63 5.02
C ASP A 51 -5.74 -14.48 4.84
N LEU A 52 -6.19 -13.72 3.83
CA LEU A 52 -7.60 -13.50 3.48
C LEU A 52 -8.45 -12.85 4.60
N HIS A 53 -7.83 -12.24 5.60
CA HIS A 53 -8.53 -11.57 6.70
C HIS A 53 -8.84 -10.11 6.43
N HIS A 54 -8.10 -9.47 5.53
CA HIS A 54 -8.25 -8.06 5.18
C HIS A 54 -8.41 -7.89 3.67
N ALA A 55 -9.32 -7.02 3.28
CA ALA A 55 -9.56 -6.64 1.89
C ALA A 55 -9.61 -5.11 1.79
N LYS A 56 -8.74 -4.52 0.96
CA LYS A 56 -8.76 -3.11 0.58
C LYS A 56 -9.48 -2.95 -0.74
N VAL A 57 -10.42 -2.02 -0.81
CA VAL A 57 -11.25 -1.75 -1.97
C VAL A 57 -10.93 -0.34 -2.44
N PHE A 58 -10.35 -0.23 -3.63
CA PHE A 58 -10.03 1.04 -4.25
C PHE A 58 -11.23 1.55 -5.04
N VAL A 59 -11.68 2.74 -4.67
CA VAL A 59 -12.86 3.37 -5.25
C VAL A 59 -12.48 4.70 -5.89
N THR A 60 -13.04 4.95 -7.06
CA THR A 60 -12.97 6.25 -7.73
C THR A 60 -14.37 6.84 -7.82
N VAL A 61 -14.48 8.14 -7.60
CA VAL A 61 -15.74 8.87 -7.60
C VAL A 61 -15.65 9.93 -8.67
N TYR A 62 -16.61 9.93 -9.59
CA TYR A 62 -16.72 11.01 -10.56
C TYR A 62 -17.29 12.24 -9.87
N GLY A 63 -16.50 13.30 -9.77
CA GLY A 63 -16.89 14.51 -9.06
C GLY A 63 -15.71 15.31 -8.53
N THR A 64 -15.99 16.15 -7.55
CA THR A 64 -14.96 16.93 -6.83
C THR A 64 -14.30 16.10 -5.74
N LYS A 65 -13.15 16.56 -5.23
CA LYS A 65 -12.45 15.91 -4.10
C LYS A 65 -13.31 15.84 -2.84
N ASP A 66 -14.16 16.84 -2.61
CA ASP A 66 -15.06 16.88 -1.44
C ASP A 66 -16.17 15.84 -1.55
N GLU A 67 -16.72 15.62 -2.75
CA GLU A 67 -17.66 14.54 -3.04
C GLU A 67 -17.02 13.17 -2.87
N ALA A 68 -15.77 13.00 -3.32
CA ALA A 68 -15.01 11.77 -3.13
C ALA A 68 -14.80 11.45 -1.63
N GLN A 69 -14.45 12.44 -0.82
CA GLN A 69 -14.32 12.28 0.64
C GLN A 69 -15.65 11.97 1.32
N THR A 70 -16.73 12.60 0.85
CA THR A 70 -18.08 12.34 1.37
C THR A 70 -18.54 10.92 1.05
N ALA A 71 -18.31 10.47 -0.19
CA ALA A 71 -18.59 9.11 -0.63
C ALA A 71 -17.78 8.08 0.17
N LEU A 72 -16.50 8.36 0.44
CA LEU A 72 -15.66 7.50 1.27
C LEU A 72 -16.25 7.32 2.68
N LYS A 73 -16.67 8.42 3.33
CA LYS A 73 -17.32 8.35 4.65
C LYS A 73 -18.60 7.52 4.63
N ILE A 74 -19.46 7.70 3.61
CA ILE A 74 -20.69 6.91 3.46
C ILE A 74 -20.37 5.41 3.30
N LEU A 75 -19.31 5.07 2.55
CA LEU A 75 -18.86 3.68 2.40
C LEU A 75 -18.32 3.10 3.71
N GLU A 76 -17.54 3.89 4.47
CA GLU A 76 -17.02 3.51 5.79
C GLU A 76 -18.13 3.25 6.81
N ASP A 77 -19.14 4.12 6.88
CA ASP A 77 -20.32 3.95 7.74
C ASP A 77 -21.09 2.67 7.40
N ASN A 78 -21.12 2.31 6.12
CA ASN A 78 -21.77 1.10 5.61
C ASN A 78 -20.87 -0.15 5.63
N ARG A 79 -19.66 -0.11 6.20
CA ARG A 79 -18.73 -1.26 6.27
C ARG A 79 -19.39 -2.52 6.84
N ALA A 80 -20.23 -2.37 7.88
CA ALA A 80 -20.96 -3.49 8.47
C ALA A 80 -21.95 -4.15 7.48
N ASN A 81 -22.60 -3.35 6.62
CA ASN A 81 -23.51 -3.86 5.60
C ASN A 81 -22.77 -4.64 4.51
N PHE A 82 -21.59 -4.15 4.10
CA PHE A 82 -20.73 -4.87 3.17
C PHE A 82 -20.25 -6.20 3.76
N ARG A 83 -19.75 -6.20 5.01
CA ARG A 83 -19.34 -7.43 5.70
C ARG A 83 -20.47 -8.46 5.80
N ARG A 84 -21.72 -8.02 6.04
CA ARG A 84 -22.90 -8.91 6.01
C ARG A 84 -23.15 -9.48 4.62
N SER A 85 -23.08 -8.67 3.55
CA SER A 85 -23.25 -9.18 2.17
C SER A 85 -22.17 -10.17 1.76
N LEU A 86 -20.93 -10.02 2.28
CA LEU A 86 -19.86 -10.98 2.04
C LEU A 86 -20.05 -12.32 2.76
N GLY A 87 -20.97 -12.42 3.73
CA GLY A 87 -21.31 -13.69 4.38
C GLY A 87 -21.90 -14.75 3.44
N VAL A 88 -22.33 -14.35 2.23
CA VAL A 88 -22.75 -15.27 1.16
C VAL A 88 -21.56 -16.06 0.59
N LEU A 89 -20.34 -15.53 0.72
CA LEU A 89 -19.11 -16.27 0.45
C LEU A 89 -18.99 -17.33 1.55
N LYS A 90 -19.13 -18.60 1.20
CA LYS A 90 -18.99 -19.75 2.13
C LYS A 90 -17.52 -19.92 2.56
N VAL A 91 -16.98 -18.95 3.29
CA VAL A 91 -15.60 -18.88 3.77
C VAL A 91 -15.56 -18.95 5.29
N ARG A 92 -14.45 -19.45 5.86
CA ARG A 92 -14.29 -19.57 7.32
C ARG A 92 -14.26 -18.21 8.01
N PHE A 93 -13.52 -17.27 7.43
CA PHE A 93 -13.39 -15.91 7.92
C PHE A 93 -13.83 -14.95 6.83
N VAL A 94 -14.80 -14.11 7.14
CA VAL A 94 -15.22 -13.02 6.26
C VAL A 94 -14.22 -11.89 6.43
N PRO A 95 -13.52 -11.46 5.37
CA PRO A 95 -12.50 -10.42 5.49
C PRO A 95 -13.11 -9.09 5.96
N THR A 96 -12.32 -8.33 6.70
CA THR A 96 -12.62 -6.93 7.00
C THR A 96 -12.37 -6.11 5.75
N VAL A 97 -13.37 -5.34 5.34
CA VAL A 97 -13.31 -4.48 4.15
C VAL A 97 -12.89 -3.07 4.57
N GLU A 98 -11.85 -2.53 3.95
CA GLU A 98 -11.45 -1.13 4.07
C GLU A 98 -11.62 -0.47 2.71
N PHE A 99 -12.08 0.78 2.71
CA PHE A 99 -12.25 1.58 1.49
C PHE A 99 -11.13 2.60 1.40
N GLU A 100 -10.62 2.83 0.20
CA GLU A 100 -9.60 3.83 -0.07
C GLU A 100 -9.87 4.48 -1.42
N LEU A 101 -9.65 5.79 -1.52
CA LEU A 101 -9.78 6.51 -2.79
C LEU A 101 -8.62 6.16 -3.71
N ASP A 102 -8.94 5.82 -4.96
CA ASP A 102 -7.95 5.50 -5.99
C ASP A 102 -7.19 6.76 -6.43
N ARG A 103 -5.91 6.84 -6.05
CA ARG A 103 -5.00 7.96 -6.37
C ARG A 103 -4.12 7.71 -7.59
N LEU A 104 -4.22 6.54 -8.21
CA LEU A 104 -3.32 6.16 -9.30
C LEU A 104 -3.33 7.16 -10.46
N PHE A 105 -4.48 7.79 -10.73
CA PHE A 105 -4.59 8.81 -11.77
C PHE A 105 -3.94 10.15 -11.39
N GLU A 106 -3.91 10.50 -10.10
CA GLU A 106 -3.25 11.73 -9.62
C GLU A 106 -1.72 11.58 -9.69
N ASP A 107 -1.21 10.38 -9.38
CA ASP A 107 0.24 10.11 -9.30
C ASP A 107 0.93 9.98 -10.67
N ALA A 108 0.19 9.64 -11.73
CA ALA A 108 0.75 9.38 -13.06
C ALA A 108 1.56 10.58 -13.62
N GLY A 109 1.06 11.80 -13.46
CA GLY A 109 1.75 13.01 -13.95
C GLY A 109 3.09 13.28 -13.24
N ILE A 110 3.18 12.93 -11.96
CA ILE A 110 4.41 13.08 -11.17
C ILE A 110 5.47 12.11 -11.67
N MET A 111 5.08 10.87 -11.98
CA MET A 111 6.01 9.86 -12.48
C MET A 111 6.61 10.25 -13.84
N ASP A 112 5.80 10.79 -14.75
CA ASP A 112 6.29 11.27 -16.05
C ASP A 112 7.29 12.42 -15.90
N GLU A 113 7.03 13.36 -14.98
CA GLU A 113 7.95 14.47 -14.69
C GLU A 113 9.29 13.96 -14.13
N LEU A 114 9.24 13.00 -13.20
CA LEU A 114 10.44 12.40 -12.61
C LEU A 114 11.26 11.63 -13.65
N ILE A 115 10.61 10.87 -14.53
CA ILE A 115 11.27 10.15 -15.62
C ILE A 115 11.93 11.14 -16.58
N GLN A 116 11.25 12.23 -16.93
CA GLN A 116 11.81 13.24 -17.83
C GLN A 116 13.04 13.92 -17.22
N ARG A 117 12.98 14.29 -15.93
CA ARG A 117 14.10 14.88 -15.19
C ARG A 117 15.30 13.94 -15.08
N ALA A 118 15.05 12.64 -14.85
CA ALA A 118 16.08 11.62 -14.83
C ALA A 118 16.77 11.51 -16.20
N ARG A 119 16.00 11.44 -17.30
CA ARG A 119 16.54 11.41 -18.67
C ARG A 119 17.37 12.64 -19.02
N GLU A 120 16.96 13.83 -18.58
CA GLU A 120 17.73 15.06 -18.79
C GLU A 120 19.05 15.05 -18.01
N SER A 121 19.05 14.52 -16.79
CA SER A 121 20.24 14.35 -15.97
C SER A 121 21.21 13.35 -16.60
N ASP A 122 20.71 12.20 -17.07
CA ASP A 122 21.50 11.18 -17.77
C ASP A 122 22.13 11.73 -19.05
N LYS A 123 21.39 12.52 -19.84
CA LYS A 123 21.92 13.20 -21.04
C LYS A 123 23.05 14.17 -20.69
N ARG A 124 22.94 14.92 -19.59
CA ARG A 124 23.98 15.86 -19.14
C ARG A 124 25.24 15.12 -18.66
N ILE A 125 25.06 14.01 -17.95
CA ILE A 125 26.17 13.15 -17.51
C ILE A 125 26.84 12.51 -18.73
N ALA A 126 26.06 11.98 -19.68
CA ALA A 126 26.59 11.39 -20.91
C ALA A 126 27.35 12.42 -21.76
N ALA A 127 26.85 13.65 -21.90
CA ALA A 127 27.54 14.73 -22.60
C ALA A 127 28.83 15.17 -21.89
N GLY A 128 28.89 15.08 -20.56
CA GLY A 128 30.10 15.33 -19.78
C GLY A 128 31.11 14.17 -19.83
N ALA A 129 30.62 12.93 -19.89
CA ALA A 129 31.43 11.71 -19.89
C ALA A 129 31.94 11.32 -21.28
N SER A 130 31.34 11.82 -22.36
CA SER A 130 31.87 11.69 -23.72
C SER A 130 33.07 12.62 -24.00
N GLY A 131 33.68 13.20 -22.96
CA GLY A 131 35.09 13.59 -23.05
C GLY A 131 35.87 12.36 -23.52
N PRO A 132 36.77 12.48 -24.51
CA PRO A 132 37.41 11.34 -25.15
C PRO A 132 38.04 10.45 -24.09
N ILE A 133 37.43 9.29 -23.85
CA ILE A 133 38.13 8.16 -23.28
C ILE A 133 39.15 7.76 -24.34
N ASP A 134 40.38 8.16 -24.11
CA ASP A 134 41.56 7.52 -24.63
C ASP A 134 41.47 6.02 -24.31
N ASN A 135 40.81 5.28 -25.20
CA ASN A 135 40.83 3.83 -25.19
C ASN A 135 42.19 3.35 -25.70
N ASP A 136 43.22 3.53 -24.89
CA ASP A 136 44.51 2.84 -24.99
C ASP A 136 44.55 1.57 -24.10
N ALA A 137 43.42 1.18 -23.51
CA ALA A 137 43.28 -0.07 -22.73
C ALA A 137 43.35 -1.38 -23.56
N THR A 138 43.78 -1.35 -24.83
CA THR A 138 44.08 -2.58 -25.60
C THR A 138 45.58 -2.94 -25.62
N ALA A 139 46.46 -2.18 -24.97
CA ALA A 139 47.90 -2.43 -25.07
C ALA A 139 48.69 -2.35 -23.75
N LEU A 140 48.28 -3.06 -22.68
CA LEU A 140 49.23 -3.45 -21.63
C LEU A 140 48.73 -4.60 -20.73
N MET A 141 48.61 -5.80 -21.31
CA MET A 141 48.73 -7.06 -20.53
C MET A 141 50.18 -7.59 -20.54
N ASP A 142 51.16 -6.75 -20.90
CA ASP A 142 52.58 -7.09 -20.79
C ASP A 142 53.24 -6.18 -19.76
N LYS A 143 53.02 -6.50 -18.47
CA LYS A 143 53.79 -6.12 -17.26
C LYS A 143 53.00 -6.48 -15.99
N VAL A 144 52.60 -7.74 -15.86
CA VAL A 144 52.21 -8.33 -14.55
C VAL A 144 53.35 -9.24 -14.11
N VAL A 145 54.48 -8.63 -13.78
CA VAL A 145 55.59 -9.29 -13.08
C VAL A 145 56.10 -8.27 -12.07
N ASP A 146 55.98 -8.66 -10.79
CA ASP A 146 56.63 -8.10 -9.62
C ASP A 146 56.14 -6.75 -9.09
N GLN A 147 55.07 -6.79 -8.29
CA GLN A 147 55.17 -6.52 -6.85
C GLN A 147 53.83 -6.87 -6.15
N GLU A 148 53.73 -8.15 -5.78
CA GLU A 148 52.79 -8.61 -4.75
C GLU A 148 53.28 -8.06 -3.39
N ALA A 149 52.89 -6.82 -3.07
CA ALA A 149 52.79 -6.38 -1.68
C ALA A 149 51.30 -6.21 -1.35
N ARG A 150 50.58 -7.33 -1.44
CA ARG A 150 49.26 -7.51 -0.87
C ARG A 150 49.39 -7.24 0.63
N ASN A 151 48.96 -6.06 1.08
CA ASN A 151 48.59 -5.85 2.48
C ASN A 151 47.10 -6.22 2.60
N PRO A 152 46.76 -7.47 2.97
CA PRO A 152 45.40 -7.91 3.08
C PRO A 152 44.94 -7.57 4.50
N ASP A 153 44.34 -6.39 4.67
CA ASP A 153 43.29 -6.09 5.67
C ASP A 153 43.12 -4.57 5.79
N SER A 154 42.35 -3.96 4.88
CA SER A 154 41.96 -2.54 5.02
C SER A 154 40.52 -2.23 4.61
N TRP A 155 39.68 -3.24 4.36
CA TRP A 155 38.24 -3.03 4.10
C TRP A 155 37.39 -3.05 5.39
N HIS A 156 38.03 -2.97 6.55
CA HIS A 156 37.38 -2.71 7.84
C HIS A 156 38.06 -1.53 8.55
N THR A 157 37.65 -0.31 8.22
CA THR A 157 37.70 0.77 9.21
C THR A 157 36.45 1.61 9.02
N ALA A 158 35.44 1.30 9.83
CA ALA A 158 34.25 2.12 9.93
C ALA A 158 34.65 3.53 10.42
N PRO A 159 34.13 4.61 9.82
CA PRO A 159 34.33 5.95 10.35
C PRO A 159 33.59 6.09 11.68
N THR A 160 34.34 6.03 12.78
CA THR A 160 33.89 6.46 14.11
C THR A 160 34.55 7.81 14.42
N SER A 161 33.83 8.89 14.14
CA SER A 161 34.08 10.19 14.77
C SER A 161 32.71 10.87 14.95
N SER A 162 32.04 10.63 16.08
CA SER A 162 32.23 11.29 17.36
C SER A 162 31.90 12.79 17.33
N SER A 163 30.91 13.13 18.14
CA SER A 163 30.70 14.43 18.81
C SER A 163 30.45 15.65 17.92
N HIS A 164 29.18 15.97 17.69
CA HIS A 164 28.71 17.33 17.97
C HIS A 164 27.45 17.26 18.83
N THR A 165 27.61 17.89 19.98
CA THR A 165 26.85 17.87 21.22
C THR A 165 25.56 18.68 21.18
N ALA A 166 24.59 18.19 21.95
CA ALA A 166 23.65 18.96 22.78
C ALA A 166 22.75 20.00 22.08
N GLY A 167 21.54 19.55 21.75
CA GLY A 167 20.37 20.41 21.52
C GLY A 167 19.19 19.90 22.34
N LEU A 168 19.19 20.26 23.62
CA LEU A 168 18.13 20.06 24.59
C LEU A 168 16.81 20.67 24.05
N CYS A 169 15.72 19.89 23.95
CA CYS A 169 14.38 20.46 23.98
C CYS A 169 13.44 19.56 24.80
N LEU A 170 13.36 19.98 26.06
CA LEU A 170 12.42 19.56 27.10
C LEU A 170 10.98 20.02 26.78
N VAL A 171 10.03 19.26 27.32
CA VAL A 171 8.79 19.72 27.99
C VAL A 171 7.55 20.03 27.15
N ARG A 172 6.54 19.14 27.26
CA ARG A 172 5.21 19.34 27.90
C ARG A 172 4.35 18.11 27.59
N ALA A 173 4.13 17.15 28.49
CA ALA A 173 3.26 17.19 29.66
C ALA A 173 1.79 17.55 29.37
N SER A 174 0.91 16.62 29.76
CA SER A 174 -0.50 16.78 30.13
C SER A 174 -1.55 16.72 29.02
N SER A 175 -2.14 15.53 28.85
CA SER A 175 -3.60 15.39 28.92
C SER A 175 -3.99 13.92 29.14
N PRO A 176 -4.27 13.49 30.38
CA PRO A 176 -5.10 12.35 30.65
C PRO A 176 -6.53 12.84 30.91
N ILE A 177 -7.51 12.42 30.11
CA ILE A 177 -8.89 12.26 30.60
C ILE A 177 -9.48 11.02 29.94
N ALA A 178 -9.73 10.04 30.79
CA ALA A 178 -10.61 8.93 30.55
C ALA A 178 -12.06 9.42 30.43
N CYS A 179 -12.82 8.85 29.49
CA CYS A 179 -14.27 8.75 29.59
C CYS A 179 -14.68 7.35 29.15
N ASN A 180 -14.73 6.50 30.17
CA ASN A 180 -15.44 5.24 30.21
C ASN A 180 -16.95 5.53 30.19
N ILE A 181 -17.67 5.17 29.12
CA ILE A 181 -19.12 5.02 29.14
C ILE A 181 -19.47 3.66 28.55
N ASP A 182 -19.68 2.76 29.49
CA ASP A 182 -20.28 1.45 29.38
C ASP A 182 -21.75 1.59 28.95
N SER A 183 -22.05 1.32 27.68
CA SER A 183 -23.44 1.12 27.22
C SER A 183 -23.73 -0.37 27.05
N THR A 184 -23.41 -1.16 28.07
CA THR A 184 -24.00 -2.48 28.26
C THR A 184 -25.42 -2.29 28.79
N THR A 185 -26.38 -2.02 27.90
CA THR A 185 -27.80 -2.25 28.22
C THR A 185 -28.66 -2.31 26.95
N LEU A 186 -29.30 -3.46 26.80
CA LEU A 186 -30.66 -3.60 26.25
C LEU A 186 -30.88 -3.69 24.73
N CYS A 187 -30.12 -4.54 24.03
CA CYS A 187 -30.68 -5.21 22.84
C CYS A 187 -31.32 -6.55 23.23
N LYS A 188 -32.56 -6.49 23.73
CA LYS A 188 -33.42 -7.67 23.88
C LYS A 188 -33.76 -8.23 22.49
N PRO A 189 -33.59 -9.54 22.22
CA PRO A 189 -34.04 -10.14 20.96
C PRO A 189 -35.57 -10.19 20.90
N ARG A 190 -36.16 -9.73 19.79
CA ARG A 190 -37.58 -9.94 19.46
C ARG A 190 -37.77 -11.41 19.08
N THR A 191 -38.56 -12.14 19.85
CA THR A 191 -39.09 -13.44 19.46
C THR A 191 -40.25 -13.24 18.46
N PRO A 192 -40.18 -13.82 17.25
CA PRO A 192 -41.32 -13.88 16.36
C PRO A 192 -42.36 -14.85 16.93
N GLY A 193 -43.58 -14.36 17.12
CA GLY A 193 -44.72 -15.17 17.58
C GLY A 193 -45.23 -16.13 16.49
N PRO A 194 -45.89 -17.23 16.87
CA PRO A 194 -46.49 -18.17 15.93
C PRO A 194 -47.71 -17.52 15.25
N GLY A 195 -47.64 -17.36 13.92
CA GLY A 195 -48.81 -17.09 13.10
C GLY A 195 -49.65 -18.34 12.99
N LEU A 196 -50.94 -18.19 13.31
CA LEU A 196 -52.02 -19.18 13.19
C LEU A 196 -52.15 -19.74 11.76
#